data_AF-A0A2S4ZGJ5-F1
#
_entry.id   AF-A0A2S4ZGJ5-F1
#
_cell.length_a   1.000
_cell.length_b   1.000
_cell.length_c   1.000
_cell.angle_alpha   90.00
_cell.angle_beta   90.00
_cell.angle_gamma   90.00
#
_symmetry.space_group_name_H-M   'P 1'
#
loop_
_entity.id
_entity.type
_entity.pdbx_description
1 polymer ?
#
loop_
_entity_poly.entity_id
_entity_poly.type
_entity_poly.pdbx_seq_one_letter_code
_entity_poly.pdbx_strand_id
1 'polypeptide(L)'
;MLVRNVRSYSRSASASTLADESLQGLPGYDDFSRAVRAVDERFREIATVGIRLADPEALAWWHHVIPPRGSQEFADDVRRQFGVTIEVVD
;
A
#
# COMPACT_ATOMS: atom_id res chain seq x y z
N MET A 1 19.99 3.87 3.28
CA MET A 1 19.71 5.26 2.85
C MET A 1 18.47 5.17 1.98
N LEU A 2 17.38 5.79 2.43
CA LEU A 2 16.01 5.59 1.93
C LEU A 2 15.85 6.06 0.48
N VAL A 3 15.46 5.14 -0.41
CA VAL A 3 15.03 5.50 -1.76
C VAL A 3 13.62 6.09 -1.68
N ARG A 4 13.52 7.30 -2.22
CA ARG A 4 12.48 8.31 -2.09
C ARG A 4 11.35 8.19 -3.14
N ASN A 5 11.02 7.00 -3.66
CA ASN A 5 10.15 6.91 -4.85
C ASN A 5 8.93 5.98 -4.78
N VAL A 6 8.47 5.64 -3.58
CA VAL A 6 7.03 5.47 -3.35
C VAL A 6 6.72 6.43 -2.21
N ARG A 7 6.08 7.56 -2.54
CA ARG A 7 5.54 8.49 -1.56
C ARG A 7 4.72 7.64 -0.60
N SER A 8 5.28 7.40 0.58
CA SER A 8 4.88 6.32 1.47
C SER A 8 3.38 6.41 1.64
N TYR A 9 2.67 5.36 1.19
CA TYR A 9 1.25 5.23 1.43
C TYR A 9 1.11 5.09 2.95
N SER A 10 1.02 6.22 3.66
CA SER A 10 1.05 6.33 5.13
C SER A 10 -0.31 5.91 5.70
N ARG A 11 -0.71 4.69 5.35
CA ARG A 11 -2.02 4.16 5.65
C ARG A 11 -2.09 3.50 7.02
N SER A 12 -0.96 3.13 7.61
CA SER A 12 -0.89 2.67 9.01
C SER A 12 -1.37 3.75 9.98
N ALA A 13 -0.99 5.02 9.78
CA ALA A 13 -1.52 6.14 10.56
C ALA A 13 -2.95 6.50 10.12
N SER A 14 -3.25 6.47 8.82
CA SER A 14 -4.55 6.90 8.30
C SER A 14 -5.69 5.93 8.61
N ALA A 15 -5.43 4.62 8.65
CA ALA A 15 -6.48 3.60 8.84
C ALA A 15 -6.97 3.54 10.29
N SER A 16 -6.10 3.72 11.27
CA SER A 16 -6.49 3.83 12.68
C SER A 16 -7.25 5.14 12.94
N THR A 17 -6.78 6.25 12.36
CA THR A 17 -7.49 7.54 12.43
C THR A 17 -8.83 7.49 11.72
N LEU A 18 -8.93 6.87 10.54
CA LEU A 18 -10.20 6.70 9.82
C LEU A 18 -11.20 5.81 10.56
N ALA A 19 -10.73 4.85 11.35
CA ALA A 19 -11.58 3.98 12.16
C ALA A 19 -12.00 4.63 13.49
N ASP A 20 -11.51 5.83 13.80
CA ASP A 20 -11.89 6.57 14.99
C ASP A 20 -13.34 7.04 14.87
N GLU A 21 -14.19 6.54 15.77
CA GLU A 21 -15.62 6.88 15.84
C GLU A 21 -15.84 8.37 16.10
N SER A 22 -14.88 9.07 16.72
CA SER A 22 -14.98 10.52 16.97
C SER A 22 -14.89 11.38 15.71
N LEU A 23 -14.39 10.84 14.61
CA LEU A 23 -14.37 11.51 13.31
C LEU A 23 -15.66 11.28 12.51
N GLN A 24 -16.42 10.23 12.86
CA GLN A 24 -17.68 9.91 12.20
C GLN A 24 -18.72 11.00 12.54
N GLY A 25 -19.35 11.55 11.50
CA GLY A 25 -20.33 12.64 11.65
C GLY A 25 -19.74 14.06 11.56
N LEU A 26 -18.42 14.21 11.41
CA LEU A 26 -17.84 15.51 11.07
C LEU A 26 -18.20 15.90 9.62
N PRO A 27 -18.44 17.19 9.34
CA PRO A 27 -18.67 17.67 7.98
C PRO A 27 -17.55 17.23 7.02
N GLY A 28 -17.92 16.58 5.91
CA GLY A 28 -16.98 16.11 4.89
C GLY A 28 -16.28 14.77 5.19
N TYR A 29 -16.50 14.16 6.36
CA TYR A 29 -15.92 12.86 6.68
C TYR A 29 -16.39 11.76 5.71
N ASP A 30 -17.66 11.73 5.35
CA ASP A 30 -18.21 10.72 4.44
C ASP A 30 -17.59 10.80 3.04
N ASP A 31 -17.39 12.01 2.52
CA ASP A 31 -16.77 12.22 1.21
C ASP A 31 -15.28 11.85 1.25
N PHE A 32 -14.58 12.21 2.33
CA PHE A 32 -13.20 11.80 2.55
C PHE A 32 -13.07 10.27 2.65
N SER A 33 -13.91 9.62 3.45
CA SER A 33 -13.94 8.17 3.63
C SER A 33 -14.22 7.45 2.30
N ARG A 34 -15.18 7.96 1.51
CA ARG A 34 -15.48 7.45 0.17
C ARG A 34 -14.28 7.58 -0.77
N ALA A 35 -13.62 8.74 -0.78
CA ALA A 35 -12.43 8.94 -1.60
C ALA A 35 -11.30 7.98 -1.22
N VAL A 36 -11.03 7.80 0.08
CA VAL A 36 -10.01 6.85 0.56
C VAL A 36 -10.35 5.41 0.13
N ARG A 37 -11.60 4.98 0.26
CA ARG A 37 -12.06 3.65 -0.20
C ARG A 37 -11.88 3.47 -1.70
N ALA A 38 -12.19 4.49 -2.50
CA ALA A 38 -12.03 4.43 -3.95
C ALA A 38 -10.55 4.27 -4.36
N VAL A 39 -9.62 4.94 -3.67
CA VAL A 39 -8.18 4.74 -3.94
C VAL A 39 -7.72 3.37 -3.43
N ASP A 40 -8.27 2.89 -2.32
CA ASP A 40 -7.99 1.55 -1.80
C ASP A 40 -8.33 0.44 -2.80
N GLU A 41 -9.53 0.51 -3.38
CA GLU A 41 -9.98 -0.43 -4.41
C GLU A 41 -9.08 -0.41 -5.64
N ARG A 42 -8.76 0.79 -6.15
CA ARG A 42 -7.82 0.93 -7.28
C ARG A 42 -6.44 0.37 -6.96
N PHE A 43 -5.98 0.53 -5.72
CA PHE A 43 -4.69 0.00 -5.32
C PHE A 43 -4.70 -1.54 -5.26
N ARG A 44 -5.80 -2.15 -4.79
CA ARG A 44 -5.96 -3.62 -4.83
C ARG A 44 -5.90 -4.18 -6.25
N GLU A 45 -6.45 -3.47 -7.23
CA GLU A 45 -6.42 -3.89 -8.63
C GLU A 45 -5.00 -3.88 -9.22
N ILE A 46 -4.11 -3.03 -8.70
CA ILE A 46 -2.75 -2.85 -9.21
C ILE A 46 -1.73 -3.68 -8.42
N ALA A 47 -1.86 -3.78 -7.10
CA ALA A 47 -0.94 -4.51 -6.24
C ALA A 47 -1.35 -5.97 -6.11
N THR A 48 -0.94 -6.78 -7.10
CA THR A 48 -1.42 -8.16 -7.28
C THR A 48 -0.39 -9.24 -6.91
N VAL A 49 0.88 -8.88 -6.74
CA VAL A 49 1.94 -9.85 -6.45
C VAL A 49 2.11 -10.01 -4.96
N GLY A 50 1.80 -11.20 -4.45
CA GLY A 50 1.99 -11.54 -3.04
C GLY A 50 3.46 -11.66 -2.66
N ILE A 51 3.84 -11.09 -1.51
CA ILE A 51 5.16 -11.25 -0.90
C ILE A 51 5.05 -11.98 0.43
N ARG A 52 6.05 -12.80 0.76
CA ARG A 52 6.11 -13.50 2.06
C ARG A 52 6.74 -12.59 3.10
N LEU A 53 6.01 -12.35 4.17
CA LEU A 53 6.48 -11.62 5.35
C LEU A 53 6.71 -12.61 6.51
N ALA A 54 7.62 -12.25 7.42
CA ALA A 54 7.92 -13.08 8.59
C ALA A 54 6.75 -13.17 9.57
N ASP A 55 5.98 -12.08 9.73
CA ASP A 55 4.76 -12.01 10.53
C ASP A 55 3.65 -11.35 9.70
N PRO A 56 2.82 -12.15 9.00
CA PRO A 56 1.78 -11.61 8.15
C PRO A 56 0.61 -11.00 8.96
N GLU A 57 0.26 -11.55 10.12
CA GLU A 57 -0.92 -11.10 10.88
C GLU A 57 -0.69 -9.75 11.57
N ALA A 58 0.57 -9.39 11.83
CA ALA A 58 0.93 -8.09 12.40
C ALA A 58 0.74 -6.90 11.43
N LEU A 59 0.55 -7.15 10.13
CA LEU A 59 0.59 -6.10 9.10
C LEU A 59 -0.68 -6.09 8.26
N ALA A 60 -1.18 -4.88 7.96
CA ALA A 60 -2.33 -4.69 7.09
C ALA A 60 -2.08 -5.24 5.68
N TRP A 61 -3.14 -5.67 4.99
CA TRP A 61 -3.13 -6.40 3.72
C TRP A 61 -2.20 -5.83 2.63
N TRP A 62 -2.06 -4.50 2.54
CA TRP A 62 -1.22 -3.85 1.51
C TRP A 62 0.29 -4.04 1.72
N HIS A 63 0.73 -4.47 2.91
CA HIS A 63 2.14 -4.84 3.13
C HIS A 63 2.47 -6.19 2.49
N HIS A 64 1.46 -6.97 2.14
CA HIS A 64 1.62 -8.34 1.63
C HIS A 64 1.63 -8.38 0.11
N VAL A 65 1.45 -7.23 -0.53
CA VAL A 65 1.34 -7.17 -1.98
C VAL A 65 2.15 -6.01 -2.55
N ILE A 66 2.62 -6.21 -3.76
CA ILE A 66 3.32 -5.20 -4.56
C ILE A 66 2.77 -5.17 -5.99
N PRO A 67 2.94 -4.06 -6.72
CA PRO A 67 2.63 -4.02 -8.14
C PRO A 67 3.44 -5.05 -8.94
N PRO A 68 2.85 -5.67 -9.98
CA PRO A 68 3.55 -6.60 -10.86
C PRO A 68 4.54 -5.93 -11.82
N ARG A 69 4.53 -4.59 -11.86
CA ARG A 69 5.31 -3.76 -12.77
C ARG A 69 5.95 -2.61 -12.02
N GLY A 70 7.16 -2.24 -12.39
CA GLY A 70 7.80 -1.02 -11.90
C GLY A 70 9.12 -0.72 -12.59
N SER A 71 9.80 0.31 -12.14
CA SER A 71 11.15 0.66 -12.59
C SER A 71 12.16 -0.44 -12.26
N GLN A 72 13.30 -0.46 -12.96
CA GLN A 72 14.42 -1.35 -12.68
C GLN A 72 14.86 -1.31 -11.20
N GLU A 73 15.02 -0.11 -10.62
CA GLU A 73 15.41 0.07 -9.22
C GLU A 73 14.45 -0.64 -8.26
N PHE A 74 13.14 -0.46 -8.48
CA PHE A 74 12.11 -1.11 -7.68
C PHE A 74 12.14 -2.64 -7.83
N ALA A 75 12.30 -3.15 -9.06
CA ALA A 75 12.37 -4.59 -9.31
C ALA A 75 13.59 -5.23 -8.62
N ASP A 76 14.74 -4.57 -8.64
CA ASP A 76 15.95 -5.04 -7.97
C ASP A 76 15.81 -5.04 -6.45
N ASP A 77 15.18 -4.01 -5.89
CA ASP A 77 14.88 -3.93 -4.45
C ASP A 77 13.92 -5.03 -4.00
N VAL A 78 12.83 -5.24 -4.75
CA VAL A 78 11.85 -6.31 -4.49
C VAL A 78 12.52 -7.68 -4.55
N ARG A 79 13.36 -7.93 -5.55
CA ARG A 79 14.09 -9.19 -5.68
C ARG A 79 15.05 -9.40 -4.52
N ARG A 80 15.80 -8.37 -4.13
CA ARG A 80 16.76 -8.43 -3.02
C ARG A 80 16.06 -8.67 -1.68
N GLN A 81 14.95 -8.01 -1.43
CA GLN A 81 14.28 -8.02 -0.13
C GLN A 81 13.32 -9.19 0.04
N PHE A 82 12.61 -9.58 -1.02
CA PHE A 82 11.53 -10.57 -0.96
C PHE A 82 11.75 -11.78 -1.86
N GLY A 83 12.80 -11.80 -2.69
CA GLY A 83 13.07 -12.88 -3.64
C GLY A 83 12.08 -12.93 -4.81
N VAL A 84 11.26 -11.89 -5.01
CA VAL A 84 10.22 -11.82 -6.03
C VAL A 84 10.74 -11.11 -7.28
N THR A 85 10.35 -11.60 -8.45
CA THR A 85 10.66 -10.96 -9.74
C THR A 85 9.38 -10.33 -10.29
N ILE A 86 9.46 -9.07 -10.72
CA ILE A 86 8.37 -8.31 -11.32
C ILE A 86 8.81 -7.77 -12.69
N GLU A 87 7.85 -7.39 -13.52
CA GLU A 87 8.12 -6.86 -14.86
C GLU A 87 8.68 -5.44 -14.78
N VAL A 88 9.78 -5.19 -15.50
CA VAL A 88 10.37 -3.86 -15.59
C VAL A 88 9.72 -3.11 -16.74
N VAL A 89 9.24 -1.90 -16.47
CA VAL A 89 8.68 -0.99 -17.47
C VAL A 89 9.44 0.33 -17.43
N ASP A 90 9.86 0.80 -18.60
CA ASP A 90 10.58 2.07 -18.81
C ASP A 90 9.66 3.30 -18.70
#